data_AF-A0A9P9BFW2-F1
#
_entry.id   AF-A0A9P9BFW2-F1
#
_cell.length_a   1.000
_cell.length_b   1.000
_cell.length_c   1.000
_cell.angle_alpha   90.00
_cell.angle_beta   90.00
_cell.angle_gamma   90.00
#
_symmetry.space_group_name_H-M   'P 1'
#
loop_
_entity.id
_entity.type
_entity.pdbx_description
1 polymer ?
#
loop_
_entity_poly.entity_id
_entity_poly.type
_entity_poly.pdbx_seq_one_letter_code
_entity_poly.pdbx_strand_id
1 'polypeptide(L)'
;MSQSHFAVLSKMLAESGPETKWFALLDDDTFFPHLEPLSTALSSLDHENKDLYVGGLTEDWGSLTRFGLMAYGGAGVYLSAHLARKIGNLDQALQCIEESPPQLGDIIIRDCVYRHSRARLTVLPDLYQHDLLGDLRGFFESGVEPLNLRHRKSWYSEPVVSMAQATNFCGNCFLQRFIFGNDTVLSNGYSITVYPKGVDSLDLNKIERTWGNVYAGEDPKYEYSMGPPRDRVPDSDHKTYYLKYTEVRADLMRQLYVWKGVEDRGVPDEVVELVWRR
;
A
#
# COMPACT_ATOMS: atom_id res chain seq x y z
N MET A 1 6.89 -19.28 -13.31
CA MET A 1 6.61 -18.53 -12.06
C MET A 1 5.14 -18.13 -11.90
N SER A 2 4.28 -18.26 -12.92
CA SER A 2 2.86 -17.93 -12.88
C SER A 2 2.00 -18.77 -11.92
N GLN A 3 2.37 -20.03 -11.73
CA GLN A 3 1.63 -21.01 -10.92
C GLN A 3 1.98 -20.94 -9.42
N SER A 4 2.92 -20.06 -9.03
CA SER A 4 3.45 -20.02 -7.66
C SER A 4 2.37 -19.80 -6.60
N HIS A 5 1.31 -19.04 -6.94
CA HIS A 5 0.18 -18.79 -6.04
C HIS A 5 -0.52 -20.08 -5.60
N PHE A 6 -0.88 -20.97 -6.53
CA PHE A 6 -1.51 -22.25 -6.21
C PHE A 6 -0.56 -23.25 -5.56
N ALA A 7 0.72 -23.23 -5.96
CA ALA A 7 1.74 -24.05 -5.32
C ALA A 7 1.90 -23.69 -3.83
N VAL A 8 1.98 -22.38 -3.53
CA VAL A 8 2.05 -21.86 -2.16
C VAL A 8 0.74 -22.13 -1.41
N LEU A 9 -0.42 -21.87 -2.01
CA LEU A 9 -1.72 -22.12 -1.38
C LEU A 9 -1.89 -23.59 -0.97
N SER A 10 -1.60 -24.52 -1.89
CA SER A 10 -1.70 -25.97 -1.63
C SER A 10 -0.78 -26.38 -0.47
N LYS A 11 0.44 -25.83 -0.43
CA LYS A 11 1.38 -26.11 0.65
C LYS A 11 0.93 -25.51 1.99
N MET A 12 0.44 -24.27 2.00
CA MET A 12 -0.11 -23.65 3.22
C MET A 12 -1.28 -24.46 3.77
N LEU A 13 -2.17 -24.96 2.90
CA LEU A 13 -3.31 -25.79 3.33
C LEU A 13 -2.86 -27.10 3.96
N ALA A 14 -1.87 -27.77 3.37
CA ALA A 14 -1.33 -29.02 3.91
C ALA A 14 -0.69 -28.86 5.31
N GLU A 15 -0.16 -27.68 5.63
CA GLU A 15 0.47 -27.37 6.91
C GLU A 15 -0.46 -26.63 7.90
N SER A 16 -1.70 -26.30 7.48
CA SER A 16 -2.64 -25.52 8.29
C SER A 16 -3.47 -26.38 9.25
N GLY A 17 -3.82 -25.83 10.41
CA GLY A 17 -4.74 -26.43 11.36
C GLY A 17 -6.20 -25.92 11.25
N PRO A 18 -7.14 -26.52 12.02
CA PRO A 18 -8.54 -26.11 12.04
C PRO A 18 -8.75 -24.66 12.54
N GLU A 19 -7.80 -24.12 13.31
CA GLU A 19 -7.80 -22.74 13.82
C GLU A 19 -7.46 -21.68 12.76
N THR A 20 -6.94 -22.09 11.60
CA THR A 20 -6.60 -21.16 10.52
C THR A 20 -7.88 -20.58 9.90
N LYS A 21 -7.99 -19.24 9.91
CA LYS A 21 -9.16 -18.49 9.45
C LYS A 21 -9.02 -17.92 8.04
N TRP A 22 -7.80 -17.53 7.67
CA TRP A 22 -7.48 -16.85 6.43
C TRP A 22 -6.18 -17.37 5.82
N PHE A 23 -6.12 -17.39 4.50
CA PHE A 23 -4.91 -17.63 3.71
C PHE A 23 -4.65 -16.39 2.86
N ALA A 24 -3.45 -15.82 2.99
CA ALA A 24 -3.03 -14.65 2.23
C ALA A 24 -1.98 -15.05 1.19
N LEU A 25 -2.15 -14.57 -0.04
CA LEU A 25 -1.14 -14.63 -1.10
C LEU A 25 -0.71 -13.20 -1.39
N LEU A 26 0.60 -12.96 -1.28
CA LEU A 26 1.22 -11.64 -1.28
C LEU A 26 2.52 -11.69 -2.10
N ASP A 27 2.84 -10.60 -2.77
CA ASP A 27 4.16 -10.41 -3.37
C ASP A 27 5.21 -10.11 -2.27
N ASP A 28 6.47 -10.49 -2.53
CA ASP A 28 7.58 -10.35 -1.57
C ASP A 28 8.04 -8.89 -1.34
N ASP A 29 7.54 -7.97 -2.16
CA ASP A 29 7.69 -6.52 -2.02
C ASP A 29 6.43 -5.81 -1.47
N THR A 30 5.47 -6.56 -0.92
CA THR A 30 4.33 -6.00 -0.18
C THR A 30 4.72 -5.68 1.26
N PHE A 31 4.37 -4.49 1.74
CA PHE A 31 4.70 -4.00 3.07
C PHE A 31 3.46 -3.60 3.87
N PHE A 32 3.38 -4.01 5.14
CA PHE A 32 2.32 -3.64 6.06
C PHE A 32 2.88 -2.70 7.13
N PRO A 33 2.44 -1.43 7.19
CA PRO A 33 2.90 -0.50 8.24
C PRO A 33 2.49 -0.93 9.65
N HIS A 34 1.33 -1.56 9.78
CA HIS A 34 0.78 -2.11 11.01
C HIS A 34 -0.21 -3.22 10.67
N LEU A 35 -0.14 -4.37 11.34
CA LEU A 35 -0.97 -5.54 11.01
C LEU A 35 -2.35 -5.53 11.68
N GLU A 36 -2.51 -4.79 12.78
CA GLU A 36 -3.78 -4.79 13.53
C GLU A 36 -4.96 -4.28 12.69
N PRO A 37 -4.87 -3.20 11.90
CA PRO A 37 -5.99 -2.71 11.10
C PRO A 37 -6.45 -3.74 10.06
N LEU A 38 -5.50 -4.44 9.42
CA LEU A 38 -5.80 -5.55 8.52
C LEU A 38 -6.50 -6.69 9.26
N SER A 39 -5.98 -7.09 10.42
CA SER A 39 -6.57 -8.13 11.25
C SER A 39 -8.01 -7.78 11.65
N THR A 40 -8.23 -6.54 12.08
CA THR A 40 -9.55 -6.02 12.45
C THR A 40 -10.50 -6.01 11.26
N ALA A 41 -10.06 -5.52 10.10
CA ALA A 41 -10.85 -5.54 8.88
C ALA A 41 -11.26 -6.96 8.46
N LEU A 42 -10.32 -7.92 8.40
CA LEU A 42 -10.60 -9.31 8.06
C LEU A 42 -11.48 -10.02 9.10
N SER A 43 -11.32 -9.70 10.40
CA SER A 43 -12.12 -10.30 11.48
C SER A 43 -13.59 -9.88 11.46
N SER A 44 -13.90 -8.73 10.85
CA SER A 44 -15.27 -8.24 10.71
C SER A 44 -16.09 -8.99 9.66
N LEU A 45 -15.43 -9.79 8.82
CA LEU A 45 -16.07 -10.57 7.76
C LEU A 45 -16.44 -11.97 8.26
N ASP A 46 -17.56 -12.50 7.78
CA ASP A 46 -18.07 -13.85 8.12
C ASP A 46 -17.25 -14.96 7.43
N HIS A 47 -16.00 -15.12 7.88
CA HIS A 47 -15.00 -16.00 7.28
C HIS A 47 -15.15 -17.47 7.68
N GLU A 48 -15.94 -17.78 8.70
CA GLU A 48 -16.08 -19.14 9.23
C GLU A 48 -16.99 -20.01 8.34
N ASN A 49 -18.00 -19.40 7.72
CA ASN A 49 -19.08 -20.15 7.05
C ASN A 49 -19.28 -19.78 5.58
N LYS A 50 -18.49 -18.86 5.03
CA LYS A 50 -18.67 -18.36 3.65
C LYS A 50 -17.41 -18.47 2.83
N ASP A 51 -17.62 -18.72 1.54
CA ASP A 51 -16.61 -18.55 0.52
C ASP A 51 -16.31 -17.04 0.37
N LEU A 52 -15.27 -16.53 1.05
CA LEU A 52 -14.81 -15.14 0.92
C LEU A 52 -13.51 -15.03 0.12
N TYR A 53 -13.55 -14.20 -0.92
CA TYR A 53 -12.43 -13.75 -1.74
C TYR A 53 -12.27 -12.24 -1.55
N VAL A 54 -11.24 -11.84 -0.83
CA VAL A 54 -11.02 -10.45 -0.38
C VAL A 54 -9.67 -9.96 -0.92
N GLY A 55 -9.58 -8.69 -1.27
CA GLY A 55 -8.31 -8.06 -1.65
C GLY A 55 -8.47 -6.65 -2.19
N GLY A 56 -7.35 -6.04 -2.58
CA GLY A 56 -7.33 -4.71 -3.18
C GLY A 56 -7.35 -4.76 -4.71
N LEU A 57 -7.88 -3.68 -5.31
CA LEU A 57 -7.74 -3.42 -6.74
C LEU A 57 -6.41 -2.70 -7.01
N THR A 58 -5.95 -2.70 -8.26
CA THR A 58 -4.93 -1.75 -8.74
C THR A 58 -5.49 -0.33 -8.75
N GLU A 59 -4.73 0.69 -8.39
CA GLU A 59 -5.17 2.08 -8.46
C GLU A 59 -5.21 2.59 -9.90
N ASP A 60 -4.45 1.95 -10.81
CA ASP A 60 -4.31 2.32 -12.21
C ASP A 60 -5.46 1.79 -13.07
N TRP A 61 -6.21 2.70 -13.70
CA TRP A 61 -7.31 2.34 -14.61
C TRP A 61 -6.85 1.49 -15.81
N GLY A 62 -5.64 1.70 -16.32
CA GLY A 62 -5.10 0.92 -17.45
C GLY A 62 -5.00 -0.57 -17.09
N SER A 63 -4.44 -0.86 -15.93
CA SER A 63 -4.33 -2.20 -15.36
C SER A 63 -5.72 -2.79 -15.07
N LEU A 64 -6.63 -2.00 -14.50
CA LEU A 64 -8.01 -2.43 -14.24
C LEU A 64 -8.75 -2.83 -15.53
N THR A 65 -8.64 -2.04 -16.60
CA THR A 65 -9.30 -2.34 -17.87
C THR A 65 -8.68 -3.53 -18.60
N ARG A 66 -7.38 -3.77 -18.41
CA ARG A 66 -6.65 -4.89 -19.03
C ARG A 66 -6.92 -6.22 -18.34
N PHE A 67 -6.95 -6.24 -17.01
CA PHE A 67 -7.01 -7.46 -16.23
C PHE A 67 -8.34 -7.66 -15.50
N GLY A 68 -9.19 -6.64 -15.41
CA GLY A 68 -10.51 -6.71 -14.82
C GLY A 68 -10.51 -6.64 -13.29
N LEU A 69 -11.68 -6.97 -12.71
CA LEU A 69 -11.92 -6.92 -11.27
C LEU A 69 -11.42 -8.21 -10.59
N MET A 70 -10.30 -8.09 -9.88
CA MET A 70 -9.68 -9.16 -9.12
C MET A 70 -8.93 -8.59 -7.92
N ALA A 71 -8.64 -9.43 -6.92
CA ALA A 71 -7.65 -9.10 -5.92
C ALA A 71 -6.26 -9.16 -6.59
N TYR A 72 -5.59 -8.01 -6.71
CA TYR A 72 -4.27 -7.91 -7.32
C TYR A 72 -3.22 -8.43 -6.33
N GLY A 73 -2.26 -9.22 -6.82
CA GLY A 73 -1.31 -9.97 -5.95
C GLY A 73 -0.53 -9.11 -4.95
N GLY A 74 -0.10 -7.92 -5.34
CA GLY A 74 0.65 -7.02 -4.47
C GLY A 74 -0.20 -6.17 -3.52
N ALA A 75 -1.46 -5.89 -3.85
CA ALA A 75 -2.45 -5.42 -2.89
C ALA A 75 -2.88 -6.55 -1.92
N GLY A 76 -2.66 -7.80 -2.32
CA GLY A 76 -2.88 -9.00 -1.53
C GLY A 76 -4.21 -9.67 -1.82
N VAL A 77 -4.15 -11.01 -1.82
CA VAL A 77 -5.28 -11.90 -2.01
C VAL A 77 -5.55 -12.65 -0.72
N TYR A 78 -6.71 -12.43 -0.09
CA TYR A 78 -7.10 -13.06 1.16
C TYR A 78 -8.29 -13.99 0.92
N LEU A 79 -8.10 -15.27 1.20
CA LEU A 79 -9.10 -16.31 1.07
C LEU A 79 -9.52 -16.77 2.46
N SER A 80 -10.82 -16.77 2.74
CA SER A 80 -11.34 -17.49 3.92
C SER A 80 -10.87 -18.94 3.89
N ALA A 81 -10.65 -19.55 5.06
CA ALA A 81 -10.24 -20.94 5.13
C ALA A 81 -11.25 -21.90 4.45
N HIS A 82 -12.54 -21.56 4.47
CA HIS A 82 -13.58 -22.30 3.75
C HIS A 82 -13.34 -22.29 2.24
N LEU A 83 -13.14 -21.11 1.63
CA LEU A 83 -12.84 -20.99 0.21
C LEU A 83 -11.49 -21.63 -0.15
N ALA A 84 -10.46 -21.38 0.64
CA ALA A 84 -9.11 -21.88 0.38
C ALA A 84 -9.09 -23.41 0.29
N ARG A 85 -9.72 -24.13 1.23
CA ARG A 85 -9.81 -25.60 1.20
C ARG A 85 -10.55 -26.12 -0.03
N LYS A 86 -11.55 -25.37 -0.48
CA LYS A 86 -12.36 -25.72 -1.66
C LYS A 86 -11.53 -25.66 -2.95
N ILE A 87 -10.74 -24.62 -3.15
CA ILE A 87 -10.01 -24.39 -4.41
C ILE A 87 -8.54 -24.81 -4.38
N GLY A 88 -7.94 -24.94 -3.19
CA GLY A 88 -6.50 -25.12 -3.02
C GLY A 88 -6.06 -26.54 -2.65
N ASN A 89 -6.96 -27.53 -2.65
CA ASN A 89 -6.51 -28.92 -2.64
C ASN A 89 -5.77 -29.23 -3.96
N LEU A 90 -4.82 -30.17 -3.94
CA LEU A 90 -3.88 -30.36 -5.05
C LEU A 90 -4.59 -30.64 -6.39
N ASP A 91 -5.58 -31.53 -6.39
CA ASP A 91 -6.31 -31.90 -7.61
C ASP A 91 -7.08 -30.69 -8.19
N GLN A 92 -7.79 -29.95 -7.33
CA GLN A 92 -8.53 -28.76 -7.75
C GLN A 92 -7.58 -27.63 -8.19
N ALA A 93 -6.45 -27.46 -7.52
CA ALA A 93 -5.45 -26.46 -7.87
C ALA A 93 -4.84 -26.74 -9.26
N LEU A 94 -4.51 -28.00 -9.56
CA LEU A 94 -4.05 -28.42 -10.88
C LEU A 94 -5.09 -28.18 -11.96
N GLN A 95 -6.35 -28.53 -11.68
CA GLN A 95 -7.47 -28.23 -12.59
C GLN A 95 -7.60 -26.72 -12.84
N CYS A 96 -7.54 -25.90 -11.80
CA CYS A 96 -7.64 -24.44 -11.93
C CYS A 96 -6.50 -23.83 -12.76
N ILE A 97 -5.28 -24.38 -12.64
CA ILE A 97 -4.14 -23.97 -13.47
C ILE A 97 -4.37 -24.32 -14.95
N GLU A 98 -4.92 -25.50 -15.24
CA GLU A 98 -5.17 -25.97 -16.60
C GLU A 98 -6.28 -25.15 -17.30
N GLU A 99 -7.34 -24.81 -16.57
CA GLU A 99 -8.51 -24.11 -17.10
C GLU A 99 -8.31 -22.58 -17.31
N SER A 100 -7.16 -22.02 -16.91
CA SER A 100 -6.90 -20.57 -16.95
C SER A 100 -5.62 -20.19 -17.69
N PRO A 101 -5.64 -20.23 -19.04
CA PRO A 101 -4.57 -19.67 -19.88
C PRO A 101 -4.75 -18.15 -20.07
N PRO A 102 -4.53 -17.34 -19.01
CA PRO A 102 -3.32 -16.48 -18.95
C PRO A 102 -2.44 -16.76 -17.72
N GLN A 103 -1.13 -16.57 -17.87
CA GLN A 103 -0.13 -17.01 -16.89
C GLN A 103 0.18 -15.98 -15.78
N LEU A 104 -0.79 -15.29 -15.19
CA LEU A 104 -0.55 -14.47 -13.99
C LEU A 104 -1.23 -15.10 -12.79
N GLY A 105 -0.54 -15.19 -11.65
CA GLY A 105 -1.00 -16.00 -10.53
C GLY A 105 -2.31 -15.53 -9.90
N ASP A 106 -2.50 -14.22 -9.80
CA ASP A 106 -3.74 -13.58 -9.33
C ASP A 106 -4.91 -13.79 -10.31
N ILE A 107 -4.66 -13.75 -11.62
CA ILE A 107 -5.65 -14.10 -12.65
C ILE A 107 -6.11 -15.55 -12.51
N ILE A 108 -5.19 -16.50 -12.32
CA ILE A 108 -5.54 -17.92 -12.16
C ILE A 108 -6.37 -18.11 -10.87
N ILE A 109 -6.01 -17.43 -9.78
CA ILE A 109 -6.80 -17.47 -8.53
C ILE A 109 -8.22 -16.92 -8.76
N ARG A 110 -8.34 -15.73 -9.37
CA ARG A 110 -9.64 -15.11 -9.70
C ARG A 110 -10.53 -16.06 -10.49
N ASP A 111 -10.01 -16.61 -11.59
CA ASP A 111 -10.79 -17.49 -12.46
C ASP A 111 -11.23 -18.76 -11.75
N CYS A 112 -10.33 -19.37 -10.98
CA CYS A 112 -10.65 -20.54 -10.17
C CYS A 112 -11.75 -20.24 -9.15
N VAL A 113 -11.65 -19.11 -8.44
CA VAL A 113 -12.68 -18.65 -7.49
C VAL A 113 -14.03 -18.50 -8.20
N TYR A 114 -14.08 -17.81 -9.33
CA TYR A 114 -15.33 -17.54 -10.04
C TYR A 114 -15.93 -18.79 -10.72
N ARG A 115 -15.10 -19.75 -11.10
CA ARG A 115 -15.56 -20.99 -11.74
C ARG A 115 -16.04 -22.03 -10.73
N HIS A 116 -15.35 -22.14 -9.58
CA HIS A 116 -15.56 -23.23 -8.62
C HIS A 116 -16.20 -22.77 -7.30
N SER A 117 -16.58 -21.50 -7.18
CA SER A 117 -17.29 -20.96 -6.02
C SER A 117 -18.35 -19.93 -6.38
N ARG A 118 -19.12 -19.51 -5.39
CA ARG A 118 -20.06 -18.38 -5.51
C ARG A 118 -19.47 -17.09 -4.93
N ALA A 119 -18.22 -17.12 -4.48
CA ALA A 119 -17.56 -15.93 -3.96
C ALA A 119 -17.46 -14.87 -5.05
N ARG A 120 -17.65 -13.63 -4.63
CA ARG A 120 -17.34 -12.45 -5.44
C ARG A 120 -16.22 -11.70 -4.74
N LEU A 121 -15.42 -10.97 -5.50
CA LEU A 121 -14.41 -10.10 -4.92
C LEU A 121 -15.08 -9.11 -3.94
N THR A 122 -14.64 -9.19 -2.69
CA THR A 122 -14.88 -8.16 -1.68
C THR A 122 -13.67 -7.24 -1.70
N VAL A 123 -13.85 -6.04 -2.26
CA VAL A 123 -12.76 -5.05 -2.30
C VAL A 123 -12.56 -4.53 -0.89
N LEU A 124 -11.39 -4.78 -0.31
CA LEU A 124 -11.00 -4.21 0.97
C LEU A 124 -10.26 -2.89 0.68
N PRO A 125 -10.73 -1.75 1.21
CA PRO A 125 -10.10 -0.46 0.99
C PRO A 125 -8.70 -0.42 1.60
N ASP A 126 -7.91 0.57 1.19
CA ASP A 126 -6.60 0.89 1.74
C ASP A 126 -5.53 -0.21 1.55
N LEU A 127 -5.83 -1.23 0.76
CA LEU A 127 -4.84 -2.15 0.20
C LEU A 127 -4.34 -1.59 -1.12
N TYR A 128 -3.06 -1.23 -1.17
CA TYR A 128 -2.48 -0.57 -2.33
C TYR A 128 -1.57 -1.52 -3.11
N GLN A 129 -2.01 -1.86 -4.33
CA GLN A 129 -1.15 -2.45 -5.36
C GLN A 129 -0.02 -1.48 -5.72
N HIS A 130 -0.29 -0.19 -5.54
CA HIS A 130 0.65 0.91 -5.60
C HIS A 130 1.39 0.98 -6.94
N ASP A 131 0.65 0.82 -8.04
CA ASP A 131 1.17 0.94 -9.40
C ASP A 131 1.41 2.43 -9.75
N LEU A 132 2.26 3.12 -8.98
CA LEU A 132 2.70 4.50 -9.17
C LEU A 132 4.20 4.50 -9.50
N LEU A 133 4.60 5.26 -10.52
CA LEU A 133 6.01 5.40 -10.93
C LEU A 133 6.55 6.80 -10.66
N GLY A 134 7.87 6.92 -10.59
CA GLY A 134 8.55 8.22 -10.51
C GLY A 134 8.50 8.82 -9.10
N ASP A 135 7.89 9.99 -8.97
CA ASP A 135 7.87 10.76 -7.72
C ASP A 135 6.58 10.49 -6.95
N LEU A 136 6.69 9.74 -5.85
CA LEU A 136 5.54 9.27 -5.06
C LEU A 136 5.19 10.21 -3.89
N ARG A 137 5.82 11.39 -3.80
CA ARG A 137 5.60 12.33 -2.69
C ARG A 137 4.15 12.67 -2.47
N GLY A 138 3.39 12.90 -3.55
CA GLY A 138 1.97 13.21 -3.46
C GLY A 138 1.19 12.14 -2.70
N PHE A 139 1.48 10.85 -2.92
CA PHE A 139 0.86 9.75 -2.19
C PHE A 139 1.31 9.75 -0.72
N PHE A 140 2.62 9.75 -0.45
CA PHE A 140 3.13 9.67 0.91
C PHE A 140 2.83 10.93 1.77
N GLU A 141 2.52 12.06 1.14
CA GLU A 141 2.09 13.30 1.80
C GLU A 141 0.57 13.47 1.86
N SER A 142 -0.19 12.53 1.30
CA SER A 142 -1.66 12.63 1.20
C SER A 142 -2.42 12.27 2.47
N GLY A 143 -1.75 11.87 3.55
CA GLY A 143 -2.45 11.50 4.78
C GLY A 143 -3.35 10.26 4.66
N VAL A 144 -3.21 9.48 3.59
CA VAL A 144 -3.84 8.15 3.47
C VAL A 144 -3.30 7.22 4.56
N GLU A 145 -4.15 6.29 5.01
CA GLU A 145 -3.82 5.32 6.05
C GLU A 145 -3.79 3.90 5.46
N PRO A 146 -2.73 3.54 4.70
CA PRO A 146 -2.68 2.27 3.98
C PRO A 146 -2.60 1.07 4.93
N LEU A 147 -3.42 0.05 4.68
CA LEU A 147 -3.27 -1.29 5.26
C LEU A 147 -1.98 -1.95 4.75
N ASN A 148 -1.71 -1.82 3.45
CA ASN A 148 -0.45 -2.24 2.86
C ASN A 148 -0.01 -1.35 1.70
N LEU A 149 1.23 -1.53 1.30
CA LEU A 149 1.86 -0.88 0.16
C LEU A 149 2.74 -1.90 -0.56
N ARG A 150 2.46 -2.18 -1.83
CA ARG A 150 3.53 -2.48 -2.80
C ARG A 150 4.26 -1.18 -3.12
N HIS A 151 5.38 -1.07 -3.81
CA HIS A 151 6.33 -2.01 -4.39
C HIS A 151 7.65 -1.83 -3.62
N ARG A 152 7.64 -2.21 -2.34
CA ARG A 152 8.75 -1.90 -1.42
C ARG A 152 10.05 -2.54 -1.91
N LYS A 153 11.05 -1.70 -2.20
CA LYS A 153 12.40 -2.07 -2.71
C LYS A 153 12.46 -2.46 -4.20
N SER A 154 11.40 -2.22 -4.98
CA SER A 154 11.40 -2.49 -6.41
C SER A 154 11.16 -1.22 -7.23
N TRP A 155 9.94 -0.66 -7.19
CA TRP A 155 9.59 0.51 -8.02
C TRP A 155 9.95 1.84 -7.37
N TYR A 156 10.06 1.85 -6.04
CA TYR A 156 10.39 3.03 -5.26
C TYR A 156 11.34 2.70 -4.10
N SER A 157 11.94 3.73 -3.51
CA SER A 157 13.07 3.60 -2.55
C SER A 157 12.83 4.27 -1.21
N GLU A 158 11.62 4.80 -0.99
CA GLU A 158 11.15 5.40 0.25
C GLU A 158 11.40 4.43 1.42
N PRO A 159 11.93 4.93 2.55
CA PRO A 159 12.38 4.09 3.64
C PRO A 159 11.22 3.58 4.50
N VAL A 160 10.17 3.00 3.90
CA VAL A 160 8.88 2.65 4.53
C VAL A 160 8.99 1.86 5.84
N VAL A 161 10.08 1.11 6.03
CA VAL A 161 10.41 0.45 7.31
C VAL A 161 10.65 1.47 8.42
N SER A 162 11.56 2.44 8.19
CA SER A 162 11.85 3.52 9.14
C SER A 162 10.64 4.44 9.33
N MET A 163 9.85 4.64 8.26
CA MET A 163 8.61 5.43 8.31
C MET A 163 7.60 4.76 9.26
N ALA A 164 7.36 3.45 9.09
CA ALA A 164 6.38 2.69 9.86
C ALA A 164 6.79 2.45 11.31
N GLN A 165 8.04 2.65 11.70
CA GLN A 165 8.43 2.55 13.11
C GLN A 165 7.61 3.46 14.03
N ALA A 166 7.05 4.56 13.50
CA ALA A 166 6.14 5.43 14.23
C ALA A 166 4.90 4.70 14.77
N THR A 167 4.42 3.65 14.10
CA THR A 167 3.24 2.88 14.53
C THR A 167 3.48 2.14 15.85
N ASN A 168 4.73 1.80 16.18
CA ASN A 168 5.08 1.25 17.49
C ASN A 168 4.87 2.26 18.63
N PHE A 169 4.89 3.55 18.32
CA PHE A 169 4.73 4.63 19.29
C PHE A 169 3.28 5.13 19.38
N CYS A 170 2.56 5.27 18.26
CA CYS A 170 1.22 5.85 18.22
C CYS A 170 0.12 4.96 17.61
N GLY A 171 0.40 3.70 17.27
CA GLY A 171 -0.55 2.81 16.62
C GLY A 171 -0.85 3.26 15.20
N ASN A 172 -2.10 3.64 14.93
CA ASN A 172 -2.57 4.03 13.59
C ASN A 172 -2.23 5.51 13.30
N CYS A 173 -0.95 5.79 13.13
CA CYS A 173 -0.44 7.15 12.87
C CYS A 173 0.51 7.21 11.66
N PHE A 174 0.65 6.11 10.92
CA PHE A 174 1.46 6.06 9.72
C PHE A 174 0.92 7.03 8.66
N LEU A 175 1.78 7.93 8.15
CA LEU A 175 1.44 9.00 7.22
C LEU A 175 0.39 10.01 7.71
N GLN A 176 -0.09 9.91 8.94
CA GLN A 176 -1.03 10.86 9.52
C GLN A 176 -0.49 12.29 9.36
N ARG A 177 -1.36 13.18 8.88
CA ARG A 177 -0.98 14.54 8.55
C ARG A 177 -1.25 15.50 9.70
N PHE A 178 -0.26 16.30 10.04
CA PHE A 178 -0.35 17.39 11.02
C PHE A 178 -0.04 18.71 10.35
N ILE A 179 -0.80 19.75 10.66
CA ILE A 179 -0.55 21.11 10.19
C ILE A 179 -0.07 21.93 11.39
N PHE A 180 1.10 22.53 11.27
CA PHE A 180 1.68 23.44 12.25
C PHE A 180 1.61 24.87 11.72
N GLY A 181 0.97 25.76 12.46
CA GLY A 181 0.77 27.15 12.01
C GLY A 181 -0.09 27.21 10.75
N ASN A 182 0.34 28.00 9.78
CA ASN A 182 -0.35 28.20 8.50
C ASN A 182 0.49 27.77 7.28
N ASP A 183 1.68 27.21 7.47
CA ASP A 183 2.65 26.99 6.40
C ASP A 183 3.33 25.62 6.44
N THR A 184 3.23 24.88 7.55
CA THR A 184 4.04 23.67 7.76
C THR A 184 3.16 22.44 7.87
N VAL A 185 3.47 21.42 7.09
CA VAL A 185 2.78 20.13 7.07
C VAL A 185 3.75 19.02 7.42
N LEU A 186 3.42 18.22 8.42
CA LEU A 186 4.10 16.96 8.74
C LEU A 186 3.25 15.80 8.22
N SER A 187 3.85 14.98 7.37
CA SER A 187 3.34 13.67 6.98
C SER A 187 4.09 12.63 7.80
N ASN A 188 3.46 12.11 8.86
CA ASN A 188 4.18 11.39 9.91
C ASN A 188 4.94 10.17 9.38
N GLY A 189 6.23 10.13 9.70
CA GLY A 189 7.15 9.12 9.18
C GLY A 189 7.65 9.37 7.76
N TYR A 190 7.17 10.37 7.01
CA TYR A 190 7.66 10.64 5.64
C TYR A 190 8.41 11.97 5.52
N SER A 191 7.73 13.09 5.73
CA SER A 191 8.27 14.40 5.44
C SER A 191 7.73 15.50 6.35
N ILE A 192 8.50 16.60 6.43
CA ILE A 192 8.04 17.90 6.94
C ILE A 192 8.19 18.87 5.77
N THR A 193 7.10 19.44 5.30
CA THR A 193 7.09 20.38 4.18
C THR A 193 6.65 21.75 4.66
N VAL A 194 7.46 22.77 4.38
CA VAL A 194 7.18 24.18 4.62
C VAL A 194 6.79 24.84 3.30
N TYR A 195 5.60 25.45 3.26
CA TYR A 195 5.04 26.19 2.14
C TYR A 195 5.05 27.69 2.48
N PRO A 196 6.04 28.48 2.04
CA PRO A 196 6.16 29.89 2.43
C PRO A 196 4.97 30.78 2.08
N LYS A 197 4.14 30.36 1.11
CA LYS A 197 2.90 31.06 0.71
C LYS A 197 1.68 30.66 1.56
N GLY A 198 1.86 29.77 2.53
CA GLY A 198 0.80 29.18 3.34
C GLY A 198 0.17 27.95 2.69
N VAL A 199 -0.59 27.19 3.48
CA VAL A 199 -1.32 25.98 3.03
C VAL A 199 -2.78 26.25 2.68
N ASP A 200 -3.30 27.45 2.95
CA ASP A 200 -4.73 27.79 2.76
C ASP A 200 -5.19 27.67 1.30
N SER A 201 -4.27 27.89 0.35
CA SER A 201 -4.55 27.72 -1.09
C SER A 201 -4.39 26.28 -1.58
N LEU A 202 -3.89 25.37 -0.73
CA LEU A 202 -3.68 23.97 -1.08
C LEU A 202 -4.91 23.15 -0.63
N ASP A 203 -5.53 22.45 -1.58
CA ASP A 203 -6.59 21.48 -1.25
C ASP A 203 -5.96 20.21 -0.66
N LEU A 204 -5.67 20.24 0.64
CA LEU A 204 -5.00 19.13 1.32
C LEU A 204 -5.83 17.84 1.37
N ASN A 205 -7.14 17.89 1.06
CA ASN A 205 -7.98 16.70 0.92
C ASN A 205 -7.74 15.95 -0.41
N LYS A 206 -6.95 16.52 -1.32
CA LYS A 206 -6.54 15.90 -2.58
C LYS A 206 -5.09 15.48 -2.55
N ILE A 207 -4.83 14.37 -3.24
CA ILE A 207 -3.47 13.88 -3.49
C ILE A 207 -2.80 14.77 -4.54
N GLU A 208 -1.55 15.16 -4.32
CA GLU A 208 -0.78 15.92 -5.29
C GLU A 208 -0.36 15.05 -6.48
N ARG A 209 -0.58 15.48 -7.72
CA ARG A 209 -0.16 14.74 -8.91
C ARG A 209 1.36 14.81 -9.10
N THR A 210 2.11 13.96 -8.40
CA THR A 210 3.59 13.91 -8.50
C THR A 210 4.12 12.75 -9.33
N TRP A 211 3.37 11.66 -9.47
CA TRP A 211 3.83 10.41 -10.10
C TRP A 211 3.89 10.49 -11.63
N GLY A 212 4.45 9.46 -12.26
CA GLY A 212 4.50 9.25 -13.70
C GLY A 212 3.51 8.18 -14.17
N ASN A 213 3.67 7.76 -15.42
CA ASN A 213 2.76 6.83 -16.09
C ASN A 213 3.35 5.42 -16.07
N VAL A 214 2.57 4.42 -15.67
CA VAL A 214 2.98 3.00 -15.71
C VAL A 214 3.11 2.51 -17.16
N TYR A 215 2.17 2.90 -18.02
CA TYR A 215 2.18 2.56 -19.44
C TYR A 215 2.56 3.78 -20.28
N ALA A 216 3.54 3.62 -21.17
CA ALA A 216 4.02 4.69 -22.03
C ALA A 216 2.94 5.13 -23.02
N GLY A 217 2.73 6.45 -23.16
CA GLY A 217 1.79 7.03 -24.12
C GLY A 217 0.33 7.09 -23.67
N GLU A 218 0.01 6.60 -22.47
CA GLU A 218 -1.31 6.75 -21.85
C GLU A 218 -1.19 7.68 -20.64
N ASP A 219 -2.13 8.65 -20.51
CA ASP A 219 -2.25 9.43 -19.28
C ASP A 219 -2.95 8.55 -18.24
N PRO A 220 -2.28 8.21 -17.13
CA PRO A 220 -2.76 7.21 -16.21
C PRO A 220 -3.88 7.82 -15.37
N LYS A 221 -4.99 7.12 -15.33
CA LYS A 221 -6.20 7.56 -14.65
C LYS A 221 -6.29 6.85 -13.32
N TYR A 222 -6.21 7.60 -12.25
CA TYR A 222 -6.28 7.10 -10.88
C TYR A 222 -7.48 7.65 -10.12
N GLU A 223 -8.28 8.52 -10.75
CA GLU A 223 -9.35 9.28 -10.11
C GLU A 223 -10.47 8.38 -9.58
N TYR A 224 -10.62 7.19 -10.16
CA TYR A 224 -11.61 6.23 -9.73
C TYR A 224 -11.30 5.64 -8.34
N SER A 225 -10.02 5.57 -7.96
CA SER A 225 -9.52 4.96 -6.73
C SER A 225 -9.00 6.00 -5.73
N MET A 226 -8.24 6.98 -6.20
CA MET A 226 -7.59 8.02 -5.38
C MET A 226 -8.30 9.37 -5.40
N GLY A 227 -9.37 9.51 -6.19
CA GLY A 227 -10.05 10.78 -6.41
C GLY A 227 -9.28 11.75 -7.32
N PRO A 228 -9.90 12.89 -7.70
CA PRO A 228 -9.26 13.88 -8.55
C PRO A 228 -8.04 14.49 -7.83
N PRO A 229 -6.84 14.47 -8.43
CA PRO A 229 -5.67 15.03 -7.79
C PRO A 229 -5.70 16.56 -7.79
N ARG A 230 -4.85 17.17 -6.97
CA ARG A 230 -4.49 18.59 -7.07
C ARG A 230 -3.21 18.75 -7.90
N ASP A 231 -3.01 19.97 -8.40
CA ASP A 231 -1.82 20.33 -9.13
C ASP A 231 -0.55 20.20 -8.28
N ARG A 232 0.54 19.83 -8.94
CA ARG A 232 1.88 19.79 -8.36
C ARG A 232 2.34 21.20 -8.00
N VAL A 233 2.79 21.38 -6.76
CA VAL A 233 3.45 22.60 -6.32
C VAL A 233 4.87 22.58 -6.88
N PRO A 234 5.36 23.67 -7.53
CA PRO A 234 6.73 23.73 -7.99
C PRO A 234 7.71 23.49 -6.84
N ASP A 235 8.78 22.72 -7.09
CA ASP A 235 9.79 22.42 -6.05
C ASP A 235 10.51 23.69 -5.52
N SER A 236 10.42 24.83 -6.25
CA SER A 236 10.89 26.15 -5.80
C SER A 236 9.98 26.82 -4.76
N ASP A 237 8.72 26.39 -4.67
CA ASP A 237 7.66 27.05 -3.92
C ASP A 237 7.44 26.40 -2.54
N HIS A 238 8.20 25.36 -2.21
CA HIS A 238 8.19 24.73 -0.90
C HIS A 238 9.59 24.19 -0.53
N LYS A 239 9.75 23.85 0.74
CA LYS A 239 10.95 23.22 1.26
C LYS A 239 10.58 21.98 2.05
N THR A 240 11.10 20.82 1.62
CA THR A 240 10.73 19.53 2.22
C THR A 240 11.93 18.85 2.88
N TYR A 241 11.79 18.53 4.16
CA TYR A 241 12.72 17.69 4.91
C TYR A 241 12.18 16.26 4.88
N TYR A 242 12.98 15.30 4.41
CA TYR A 242 12.56 13.88 4.35
C TYR A 242 13.13 13.09 5.51
N LEU A 243 12.35 12.13 6.01
CA LEU A 243 12.79 11.23 7.06
C LEU A 243 14.05 10.47 6.62
N LYS A 244 15.06 10.48 7.49
CA LYS A 244 16.27 9.65 7.35
C LYS A 244 16.35 8.56 8.41
N TYR A 245 15.81 8.81 9.58
CA TYR A 245 15.94 7.90 10.70
C TYR A 245 14.79 8.05 11.68
N THR A 246 14.28 6.93 12.18
CA THR A 246 13.35 6.86 13.30
C THR A 246 13.96 5.99 14.39
N GLU A 247 13.83 6.43 15.63
CA GLU A 247 14.20 5.66 16.82
C GLU A 247 13.05 5.70 17.81
N VAL A 248 12.65 4.54 18.30
CA VAL A 248 11.60 4.41 19.32
C VAL A 248 12.22 3.76 20.56
N ARG A 249 12.08 4.42 21.71
CA ARG A 249 12.51 3.94 23.03
C ARG A 249 11.42 4.21 24.04
N ALA A 250 10.76 3.16 24.55
CA ALA A 250 9.75 3.25 25.62
C ALA A 250 8.73 4.40 25.45
N ASP A 251 8.95 5.52 26.12
CA ASP A 251 8.11 6.72 26.18
C ASP A 251 8.55 7.86 25.23
N LEU A 252 9.60 7.62 24.44
CA LEU A 252 10.21 8.59 23.54
C LEU A 252 10.31 8.03 22.11
N MET A 253 9.93 8.85 21.12
CA MET A 253 10.30 8.60 19.73
C MET A 253 11.04 9.81 19.16
N ARG A 254 12.13 9.55 18.44
CA ARG A 254 12.92 10.55 17.73
C ARG A 254 12.89 10.27 16.24
N GLN A 255 12.63 11.31 15.46
CA GLN A 255 12.67 11.24 14.00
C GLN A 255 13.60 12.33 13.49
N LEU A 256 14.52 11.97 12.61
CA LEU A 256 15.46 12.89 11.97
C LEU A 256 15.02 13.12 10.52
N TYR A 257 14.69 14.37 10.22
CA TYR A 257 14.31 14.83 8.89
C TYR A 257 15.42 15.71 8.33
N VAL A 258 15.77 15.52 7.05
CA VAL A 258 16.88 16.24 6.42
C VAL A 258 16.41 16.89 5.13
N TRP A 259 16.71 18.18 5.00
CA TRP A 259 16.70 18.88 3.72
C TRP A 259 18.14 18.98 3.22
N LYS A 260 18.37 18.56 1.99
CA LYS A 260 19.70 18.59 1.38
C LYS A 260 19.96 19.96 0.77
N GLY A 261 21.02 20.60 1.23
CA GLY A 261 21.50 21.85 0.66
C GLY A 261 22.12 21.64 -0.72
N VAL A 262 22.53 22.73 -1.35
CA VAL A 262 23.28 22.70 -2.61
C VAL A 262 24.75 22.96 -2.31
N GLU A 263 25.51 21.87 -2.20
CA GLU A 263 26.94 21.87 -1.84
C GLU A 263 27.77 22.82 -2.74
N ASP A 264 27.54 22.75 -4.05
CA ASP A 264 28.21 23.62 -5.04
C ASP A 264 27.93 25.12 -4.86
N ARG A 265 26.84 25.46 -4.15
CA ARG A 265 26.46 26.84 -3.82
C ARG A 265 26.77 27.22 -2.37
N GLY A 266 27.48 26.36 -1.63
CA GLY A 266 27.82 26.56 -0.23
C GLY A 266 26.60 26.57 0.70
N VAL A 267 25.47 26.01 0.27
CA VAL A 267 24.25 25.95 1.08
C VAL A 267 24.31 24.65 1.91
N PRO A 268 24.38 24.72 3.24
CA PRO A 268 24.51 23.52 4.08
C PRO A 268 23.22 22.72 4.12
N ASP A 269 23.34 21.44 4.48
CA ASP A 269 22.21 20.61 4.86
C ASP A 269 21.53 21.16 6.12
N GLU A 270 20.21 21.01 6.18
CA GLU A 270 19.42 21.36 7.36
C GLU A 270 18.74 20.12 7.93
N VAL A 271 18.73 20.03 9.26
CA VAL A 271 18.25 18.87 10.01
C VAL A 271 17.19 19.31 11.00
N VAL A 272 16.06 18.61 11.01
CA VAL A 272 15.00 18.75 12.02
C VAL A 272 14.92 17.45 12.82
N GLU A 273 15.09 17.54 14.13
CA GLU A 273 14.79 16.44 15.05
C GLU A 273 13.39 16.65 15.64
N LEU A 274 12.47 15.74 15.30
CA LEU A 274 11.14 15.71 15.90
C LEU A 274 11.12 14.69 17.05
N VAL A 275 10.76 15.16 18.24
CA VAL A 275 10.76 14.37 19.47
C VAL A 275 9.34 14.23 20.00
N TRP A 276 8.83 13.01 20.05
CA TRP A 276 7.53 12.66 20.60
C TRP A 276 7.69 12.11 22.01
N ARG A 277 6.78 12.49 22.91
CA ARG A 277 6.73 12.03 24.31
C ARG A 277 5.31 11.59 24.66
N ARG A 278 5.19 10.50 25.43
CA ARG A 278 3.92 10.05 26.01
C ARG A 278 3.64 10.74 27.34
#